data_AF-A0A7J5ZC46-F1
#
_entry.id   AF-A0A7J5ZC46-F1
#
_cell.length_a   1.000
_cell.length_b   1.000
_cell.length_c   1.000
_cell.angle_alpha   90.00
_cell.angle_beta   90.00
_cell.angle_gamma   90.00
#
_symmetry.space_group_name_H-M   'P 1'
#
loop_
_entity.id
_entity.type
_entity.pdbx_description
1 polymer ?
#
loop_
_entity_poly.entity_id
_entity_poly.type
_entity_poly.pdbx_seq_one_letter_code
_entity_poly.pdbx_strand_id
1 'polypeptide(L)'
;MEPSGSTISSSSNHTLHSTGGVCQWKVSDKAKLCRFLCYGSEGDVYTAREEGRVSMEHAGALLSMLQEGRGAEVVEEIKRLSQEGRAVTLDPSLFALALCSQQSELKTRQAAFKALKEVCRDPAHLLSFIQQKKELREGMKTEADTHVLAYSEGVLVPCSISADMTLAQATFELVKIPGGSTDCTLPISWATESGKAVDVFIILTNNPQSGANSKLVMCGLTSIGHAIADTEDRGLVSICGFDHGAFSVIRNLAQELI
;
A
#
# COMPACT_ATOMS: atom_id res chain seq x y z
N MET A 1 42.75 44.63 -25.30
CA MET A 1 43.15 43.47 -24.48
C MET A 1 41.92 42.58 -24.37
N GLU A 2 41.86 41.59 -25.25
CA GLU A 2 40.94 40.46 -25.13
C GLU A 2 41.33 39.60 -23.92
N PRO A 3 40.38 38.88 -23.31
CA PRO A 3 40.67 37.52 -22.90
C PRO A 3 39.69 36.55 -23.56
N SER A 4 40.28 35.68 -24.38
CA SER A 4 39.71 34.46 -24.92
C SER A 4 39.39 33.44 -23.82
N GLY A 5 38.39 32.58 -24.02
CA GLY A 5 38.51 31.19 -23.56
C GLY A 5 37.24 30.44 -23.10
N SER A 6 36.83 29.51 -23.96
CA SER A 6 36.15 28.23 -23.67
C SER A 6 34.66 28.21 -23.31
N THR A 7 33.85 28.11 -24.35
CA THR A 7 32.64 27.29 -24.41
C THR A 7 32.98 25.83 -24.15
N ILE A 8 32.50 25.25 -23.05
CA ILE A 8 32.39 23.80 -22.88
C ILE A 8 30.91 23.49 -22.71
N SER A 9 30.30 22.99 -23.78
CA SER A 9 29.04 22.28 -23.70
C SER A 9 29.27 20.98 -22.92
N SER A 10 28.71 20.86 -21.72
CA SER A 10 28.61 19.56 -21.05
C SER A 10 27.13 19.22 -20.89
N SER A 11 26.80 18.06 -21.45
CA SER A 11 25.48 17.45 -21.57
C SER A 11 24.75 17.34 -20.24
N SER A 12 23.51 17.79 -20.26
CA SER A 12 22.56 17.89 -19.17
C SER A 12 22.24 16.54 -18.51
N ASN A 13 22.48 16.45 -17.21
CA ASN A 13 21.77 15.53 -16.30
C ASN A 13 21.33 16.37 -15.09
N HIS A 14 20.30 17.18 -15.27
CA HIS A 14 19.76 18.06 -14.23
C HIS A 14 18.53 17.40 -13.58
N THR A 15 18.58 17.20 -12.27
CA THR A 15 17.40 16.99 -11.42
C THR A 15 17.17 18.25 -10.60
N LEU A 16 16.01 18.87 -10.78
CA LEU A 16 15.57 20.07 -10.06
C LEU A 16 15.20 19.71 -8.61
N HIS A 17 15.70 20.49 -7.66
CA HIS A 17 15.21 20.51 -6.27
C HIS A 17 14.46 21.83 -6.01
N SER A 18 13.54 21.83 -5.04
CA SER A 18 12.55 22.89 -4.78
C SER A 18 13.08 24.25 -4.32
N THR A 19 14.40 24.49 -4.29
CA THR A 19 14.98 25.80 -3.96
C THR A 19 16.21 26.07 -4.83
N GLY A 20 15.99 26.33 -6.13
CA GLY A 20 16.76 27.26 -6.99
C GLY A 20 18.30 27.19 -7.07
N GLY A 21 18.97 26.22 -6.44
CA GLY A 21 20.42 26.12 -6.36
C GLY A 21 20.93 24.88 -7.09
N VAL A 22 21.92 25.07 -7.96
CA VAL A 22 22.63 23.99 -8.64
C VAL A 22 23.58 23.33 -7.63
N CYS A 23 23.17 22.24 -6.99
CA CYS A 23 24.08 21.44 -6.17
C CYS A 23 24.95 20.53 -7.05
N GLN A 24 26.27 20.79 -7.02
CA GLN A 24 27.28 20.08 -7.80
C GLN A 24 27.62 18.67 -7.27
N TRP A 25 27.09 18.29 -6.09
CA TRP A 25 27.43 17.04 -5.38
C TRP A 25 26.23 16.08 -5.37
N LYS A 26 26.23 15.09 -6.27
CA LYS A 26 25.24 14.02 -6.28
C LYS A 26 25.46 13.09 -5.08
N VAL A 27 24.51 13.02 -4.16
CA VAL A 27 24.54 12.10 -3.01
C VAL A 27 24.38 10.66 -3.52
N SER A 28 25.27 9.76 -3.09
CA SER A 28 25.22 8.34 -3.47
C SER A 28 24.02 7.62 -2.83
N ASP A 29 23.51 6.57 -3.48
CA ASP A 29 22.35 5.82 -2.97
C ASP A 29 22.64 5.18 -1.61
N LYS A 30 23.89 4.76 -1.39
CA LYS A 30 24.34 4.27 -0.08
C LYS A 30 24.22 5.35 1.01
N ALA A 31 24.58 6.60 0.71
CA ALA A 31 24.45 7.69 1.67
C ALA A 31 22.99 8.04 1.95
N LYS A 32 22.11 7.99 0.93
CA LYS A 32 20.66 8.16 1.09
C LYS A 32 20.04 7.03 1.92
N LEU A 33 20.44 5.78 1.68
CA LEU A 33 20.03 4.63 2.48
C LEU A 33 20.44 4.80 3.94
N CYS A 34 21.68 5.23 4.22
CA CYS A 34 22.11 5.48 5.59
C CYS A 34 21.30 6.59 6.27
N ARG A 35 20.92 7.66 5.55
CA ARG A 35 20.05 8.72 6.08
C ARG A 35 18.67 8.17 6.46
N PHE A 36 18.08 7.39 5.55
CA PHE A 36 16.81 6.73 5.78
C PHE A 36 16.87 5.79 6.99
N LEU A 37 17.91 4.96 7.09
CA LEU A 37 18.05 4.02 8.21
C LEU A 37 18.27 4.72 9.56
N CYS A 38 18.87 5.91 9.57
CA CYS A 38 19.11 6.67 10.80
C CYS A 38 17.91 7.52 11.26
N TYR A 39 17.19 8.14 10.33
CA TYR A 39 16.17 9.17 10.62
C TYR A 39 14.79 8.91 9.99
N GLY A 40 14.63 7.85 9.19
CA GLY A 40 13.38 7.50 8.52
C GLY A 40 13.10 8.21 7.20
N SER A 41 13.99 9.11 6.76
CA SER A 41 13.86 9.84 5.49
C SER A 41 15.20 10.01 4.77
N GLU A 42 15.18 9.99 3.44
CA GLU A 42 16.35 10.26 2.59
C GLU A 42 16.60 11.76 2.34
N GLY A 43 15.57 12.59 2.54
CA GLY A 43 15.57 14.03 2.30
C GLY A 43 15.69 14.87 3.58
N ASP A 44 15.79 16.18 3.40
CA ASP A 44 15.83 17.13 4.52
C ASP A 44 14.43 17.31 5.10
N VAL A 45 14.27 17.07 6.40
CA VAL A 45 13.01 17.30 7.12
C VAL A 45 13.09 18.67 7.79
N TYR A 46 12.47 19.68 7.19
CA TYR A 46 12.41 21.05 7.78
C TYR A 46 11.16 21.27 8.65
N THR A 47 10.20 20.35 8.61
CA THR A 47 8.95 20.43 9.37
C THR A 47 8.93 19.37 10.46
N ALA A 48 8.90 19.81 11.72
CA ALA A 48 8.79 18.93 12.90
C ALA A 48 7.45 18.18 13.02
N ARG A 49 6.64 18.13 11.95
CA ARG A 49 5.22 17.74 11.98
C ARG A 49 4.91 16.39 11.34
N GLU A 50 5.89 15.71 10.77
CA GLU A 50 5.73 14.32 10.32
C GLU A 50 6.18 13.37 11.43
N GLU A 51 5.34 13.27 12.45
CA GLU A 51 5.48 12.24 13.47
C GLU A 51 5.14 10.86 12.87
N GLY A 52 6.20 10.09 12.62
CA GLY A 52 6.33 8.80 13.29
C GLY A 52 6.07 7.53 12.48
N ARG A 53 5.78 7.61 11.17
CA ARG A 53 5.66 6.40 10.33
C ARG A 53 6.59 6.43 9.13
N VAL A 54 7.43 5.40 9.05
CA VAL A 54 8.27 5.12 7.90
C VAL A 54 7.36 4.78 6.72
N SER A 55 7.49 5.52 5.62
CA SER A 55 6.64 5.44 4.44
C SER A 55 7.46 5.13 3.19
N MET A 56 6.83 4.55 2.18
CA MET A 56 7.47 4.22 0.89
C MET A 56 7.95 5.46 0.14
N GLU A 57 7.30 6.61 0.35
CA GLU A 57 7.67 7.89 -0.28
C GLU A 57 9.06 8.39 0.15
N HIS A 58 9.49 8.01 1.36
CA HIS A 58 10.76 8.40 1.96
C HIS A 58 11.88 7.38 1.68
N ALA A 59 11.56 6.27 1.02
CA ALA A 59 12.43 5.12 0.78
C ALA A 59 12.89 5.00 -0.69
N GLY A 60 12.95 6.10 -1.44
CA GLY A 60 13.25 6.11 -2.88
C GLY A 60 14.56 5.41 -3.24
N ALA A 61 15.66 5.71 -2.54
CA ALA A 61 16.95 5.06 -2.75
C ALA A 61 16.94 3.56 -2.41
N LEU A 62 16.22 3.18 -1.33
CA LEU A 62 16.07 1.78 -0.94
C LEU A 62 15.34 0.99 -2.04
N LEU A 63 14.21 1.51 -2.53
CA LEU A 63 13.44 0.86 -3.60
C LEU A 63 14.24 0.75 -4.89
N SER A 64 15.00 1.78 -5.24
CA SER A 64 15.88 1.78 -6.41
C SER A 64 16.96 0.70 -6.31
N MET A 65 17.63 0.58 -5.15
CA MET A 65 18.64 -0.46 -4.91
C MET A 65 18.06 -1.88 -4.96
N LEU A 66 16.82 -2.08 -4.51
CA LEU A 66 16.15 -3.38 -4.57
C LEU A 66 15.79 -3.76 -6.02
N GLN A 67 15.33 -2.79 -6.82
CA GLN A 67 15.05 -3.00 -8.25
C GLN A 67 16.33 -3.31 -9.06
N GLU A 68 17.46 -2.71 -8.69
CA GLU A 68 18.77 -2.99 -9.29
C GLU A 68 19.37 -4.35 -8.88
N GLY A 69 18.70 -5.13 -8.02
CA GLY A 69 19.21 -6.42 -7.52
C GLY A 69 20.33 -6.29 -6.49
N ARG A 70 20.47 -5.11 -5.87
CA ARG A 70 21.50 -4.80 -4.86
C ARG A 70 20.99 -4.98 -3.43
N GLY A 71 19.95 -5.79 -3.23
CA GLY A 71 19.32 -6.00 -1.93
C GLY A 71 20.24 -6.64 -0.89
N ALA A 72 21.22 -7.45 -1.30
CA ALA A 72 22.23 -7.99 -0.39
C ALA A 72 23.11 -6.89 0.25
N GLU A 73 23.47 -5.85 -0.51
CA GLU A 73 24.22 -4.69 0.02
C GLU A 73 23.38 -3.94 1.07
N VAL A 74 22.08 -3.78 0.82
CA VAL A 74 21.15 -3.14 1.74
C VAL A 74 21.09 -3.89 3.07
N VAL A 75 20.93 -5.21 3.04
CA VAL A 75 20.84 -6.04 4.26
C VAL A 75 22.12 -5.96 5.08
N GLU A 76 23.29 -5.96 4.46
CA GLU A 76 24.55 -5.80 5.19
C GLU A 76 24.70 -4.41 5.80
N GLU A 77 24.21 -3.35 5.13
CA GLU A 77 24.22 -2.01 5.68
C GLU A 77 23.27 -1.88 6.90
N ILE A 78 22.11 -2.53 6.86
CA ILE A 78 21.17 -2.62 7.99
C ILE A 78 21.84 -3.31 9.19
N LYS A 79 22.51 -4.45 8.96
CA LYS A 79 23.23 -5.17 10.01
C LYS A 79 24.33 -4.30 10.61
N ARG A 80 25.12 -3.64 9.76
CA ARG A 80 26.20 -2.74 10.18
C ARG A 80 25.67 -1.62 11.10
N LEU A 81 24.60 -0.94 10.69
CA LEU A 81 24.02 0.16 11.49
C LEU A 81 23.35 -0.33 12.79
N SER A 82 22.73 -1.51 12.77
CA SER A 82 22.15 -2.14 13.97
C SER A 82 23.24 -2.52 14.99
N GLN A 83 24.37 -3.04 14.52
CA GLN A 83 25.52 -3.38 15.37
C GLN A 83 26.21 -2.13 15.93
N GLU A 84 26.40 -1.10 15.11
CA GLU A 84 27.02 0.18 15.51
C GLU A 84 26.12 1.03 16.43
N GLY A 85 24.82 0.74 16.53
CA GLY A 85 23.88 1.48 17.38
C GLY A 85 23.71 2.95 16.96
N ARG A 86 23.87 3.26 15.67
CA ARG A 86 23.90 4.63 15.14
C ARG A 86 22.54 5.20 14.75
N ALA A 87 21.53 4.34 14.63
CA ALA A 87 20.18 4.76 14.30
C ALA A 87 19.48 5.33 15.54
N VAL A 88 18.71 6.40 15.37
CA VAL A 88 17.93 7.02 16.45
C VAL A 88 16.78 6.11 16.86
N THR A 89 16.18 5.43 15.89
CA THR A 89 15.12 4.43 16.07
C THR A 89 15.40 3.22 15.18
N LEU A 90 14.95 2.03 15.61
CA LEU A 90 15.15 0.80 14.83
C LEU A 90 14.06 0.63 13.75
N ASP A 91 12.96 1.37 13.82
CA ASP A 91 11.80 1.21 12.93
C ASP A 91 12.13 1.34 11.43
N PRO A 92 12.97 2.30 10.97
CA PRO A 92 13.38 2.38 9.56
C PRO A 92 14.21 1.17 9.12
N SER A 93 15.01 0.61 10.02
CA SER A 93 15.81 -0.60 9.76
C SER A 93 14.93 -1.84 9.65
N LEU A 94 13.93 -1.97 10.52
CA LEU A 94 12.94 -3.06 10.45
C LEU A 94 12.09 -2.94 9.17
N PHE A 95 11.74 -1.72 8.77
CA PHE A 95 10.94 -1.47 7.58
C PHE A 95 11.70 -1.85 6.32
N ALA A 96 12.97 -1.42 6.23
CA ALA A 96 13.85 -1.82 5.14
C ALA A 96 14.07 -3.33 5.09
N LEU A 97 14.21 -3.98 6.25
CA LEU A 97 14.36 -5.43 6.33
C LEU A 97 13.07 -6.16 5.89
N ALA A 98 11.90 -5.64 6.26
CA ALA A 98 10.60 -6.16 5.85
C ALA A 98 10.43 -6.10 4.33
N LEU A 99 10.85 -5.00 3.69
CA LEU A 99 10.91 -4.86 2.23
C LEU A 99 11.88 -5.85 1.57
N CYS A 100 13.09 -6.01 2.14
CA CYS A 100 14.08 -6.97 1.64
C CYS A 100 13.54 -8.42 1.72
N SER A 101 12.79 -8.76 2.77
CA SER A 101 12.21 -10.08 2.95
C SER A 101 11.10 -10.44 1.93
N GLN A 102 10.55 -9.43 1.25
CA GLN A 102 9.47 -9.56 0.27
C GLN A 102 9.95 -9.49 -1.18
N GLN A 103 11.24 -9.24 -1.41
CA GLN A 103 11.80 -9.19 -2.76
C GLN A 103 11.72 -10.55 -3.46
N SER A 104 11.60 -10.51 -4.79
CA SER A 104 11.59 -11.69 -5.67
C SER A 104 12.92 -12.45 -5.65
N GLU A 105 14.03 -11.74 -5.42
CA GLU A 105 15.37 -12.31 -5.39
C GLU A 105 15.61 -13.18 -4.14
N LEU A 106 15.95 -14.45 -4.37
CA LEU A 106 16.17 -15.43 -3.29
C LEU A 106 17.35 -15.04 -2.38
N LYS A 107 18.44 -14.50 -2.95
CA LYS A 107 19.64 -14.11 -2.19
C LYS A 107 19.32 -13.03 -1.16
N THR A 108 18.63 -11.96 -1.60
CA THR A 108 18.19 -10.87 -0.74
C THR A 108 17.23 -11.34 0.34
N ARG A 109 16.26 -12.20 0.00
CA ARG A 109 15.32 -12.77 0.96
C ARG A 109 16.00 -13.61 2.05
N GLN A 110 16.90 -14.51 1.65
CA GLN A 110 17.66 -15.34 2.58
C GLN A 110 18.56 -14.49 3.50
N ALA A 111 19.22 -13.48 2.93
CA ALA A 111 20.03 -12.53 3.70
C ALA A 111 19.19 -11.80 4.74
N ALA A 112 17.99 -11.31 4.38
CA ALA A 112 17.11 -10.60 5.28
C ALA A 112 16.66 -11.46 6.47
N PHE A 113 16.24 -12.72 6.22
CA PHE A 113 15.86 -13.63 7.31
C PHE A 113 17.03 -14.04 8.20
N LYS A 114 18.24 -14.17 7.63
CA LYS A 114 19.45 -14.44 8.41
C LYS A 114 19.79 -13.25 9.31
N ALA A 115 19.66 -12.03 8.79
CA ALA A 115 19.91 -10.79 9.52
C ALA A 115 18.93 -10.55 10.68
N LEU A 116 17.72 -11.12 10.62
CA LEU A 116 16.68 -10.91 11.63
C LEU A 116 17.15 -11.26 13.04
N LYS A 117 17.92 -12.35 13.20
CA LYS A 117 18.47 -12.76 14.50
C LYS A 117 19.49 -11.77 15.06
N GLU A 118 20.19 -11.05 14.18
CA GLU A 118 21.23 -10.10 14.56
C GLU A 118 20.65 -8.69 14.84
N VAL A 119 19.59 -8.33 14.10
CA VAL A 119 18.93 -7.01 14.18
C VAL A 119 17.89 -6.97 15.30
N CYS A 120 17.05 -8.00 15.43
CA CYS A 120 15.99 -8.04 16.45
C CYS A 120 16.52 -8.59 17.78
N ARG A 121 16.93 -7.69 18.68
CA ARG A 121 17.44 -8.04 20.01
C ARG A 121 16.36 -8.21 21.09
N ASP A 122 15.13 -7.82 20.80
CA ASP A 122 14.00 -7.78 21.74
C ASP A 122 12.72 -8.32 21.04
N PRO A 123 11.80 -8.99 21.75
CA PRO A 123 10.52 -9.43 21.20
C PRO A 123 9.72 -8.33 20.49
N ALA A 124 9.74 -7.10 20.98
CA ALA A 124 9.06 -5.95 20.37
C ALA A 124 9.55 -5.69 18.94
N HIS A 125 10.86 -5.83 18.69
CA HIS A 125 11.42 -5.64 17.35
C HIS A 125 10.92 -6.70 16.36
N LEU A 126 10.75 -7.94 16.83
CA LEU A 126 10.19 -9.02 16.00
C LEU A 126 8.72 -8.76 15.68
N LEU A 127 7.93 -8.30 16.66
CA LEU A 127 6.52 -7.94 16.45
C LEU A 127 6.38 -6.76 15.49
N SER A 128 7.19 -5.71 15.64
CA SER A 128 7.21 -4.57 14.71
C SER A 128 7.58 -4.99 13.30
N PHE A 129 8.57 -5.87 13.13
CA PHE A 129 8.91 -6.44 11.83
C PHE A 129 7.75 -7.21 11.19
N ILE A 130 7.07 -8.07 11.96
CA ILE A 130 5.93 -8.84 11.47
C ILE A 130 4.79 -7.90 11.07
N GLN A 131 4.52 -6.87 11.88
CA GLN A 131 3.49 -5.87 11.60
C GLN A 131 3.80 -5.10 10.31
N GLN A 132 5.03 -4.59 10.15
CA GLN A 132 5.43 -3.88 8.94
C GLN A 132 5.40 -4.79 7.71
N LYS A 133 5.83 -6.05 7.83
CA LYS A 133 5.72 -7.03 6.75
C LYS A 133 4.25 -7.30 6.38
N LYS A 134 3.35 -7.34 7.35
CA LYS A 134 1.90 -7.49 7.14
C LYS A 134 1.35 -6.27 6.39
N GLU A 135 1.63 -5.06 6.86
CA GLU A 135 1.17 -3.80 6.24
C GLU A 135 1.67 -3.66 4.80
N LEU A 136 2.94 -3.99 4.55
CA LEU A 136 3.52 -4.01 3.20
C LEU A 136 2.88 -5.05 2.28
N ARG A 137 2.38 -6.17 2.84
CA ARG A 137 1.65 -7.20 2.09
C ARG A 137 0.18 -6.83 1.86
N GLU A 138 -0.45 -6.15 2.82
CA GLU A 138 -1.86 -5.72 2.74
C GLU A 138 -2.08 -4.61 1.70
N GLY A 139 -1.02 -3.92 1.26
CA GLY A 139 -1.05 -3.07 0.07
C GLY A 139 -1.11 -3.82 -1.27
N MET A 140 -1.17 -5.15 -1.29
CA MET A 140 -1.08 -5.96 -2.51
C MET A 140 -2.15 -7.06 -2.52
N LYS A 141 -3.21 -6.85 -3.32
CA LYS A 141 -4.21 -7.83 -3.79
C LYS A 141 -4.37 -9.07 -2.91
N THR A 142 -5.30 -9.02 -1.97
CA THR A 142 -5.66 -10.19 -1.15
C THR A 142 -6.38 -11.27 -1.96
N GLU A 143 -7.05 -10.92 -3.07
CA GLU A 143 -7.74 -11.86 -3.96
C GLU A 143 -7.22 -11.80 -5.39
N ALA A 144 -7.05 -12.99 -5.99
CA ALA A 144 -6.44 -13.16 -7.31
C ALA A 144 -7.41 -12.85 -8.46
N ASP A 145 -8.71 -13.01 -8.23
CA ASP A 145 -9.77 -12.72 -9.18
C ASP A 145 -10.78 -11.78 -8.52
N THR A 146 -10.98 -10.60 -9.10
CA THR A 146 -11.89 -9.59 -8.54
C THR A 146 -12.51 -8.81 -9.70
N HIS A 147 -13.84 -8.68 -9.65
CA HIS A 147 -14.60 -7.85 -10.57
C HIS A 147 -15.09 -6.59 -9.85
N VAL A 148 -14.58 -5.43 -10.24
CA VAL A 148 -15.04 -4.13 -9.72
C VAL A 148 -16.12 -3.59 -10.64
N LEU A 149 -17.33 -3.45 -10.10
CA LEU A 149 -18.50 -2.96 -10.82
C LEU A 149 -19.05 -1.72 -10.12
N ALA A 150 -19.70 -0.85 -10.89
CA ALA A 150 -20.40 0.32 -10.37
C ALA A 150 -21.89 0.27 -10.79
N TYR A 151 -22.76 0.76 -9.91
CA TYR A 151 -24.16 0.99 -10.24
C TYR A 151 -24.28 2.27 -11.06
N SER A 152 -24.91 2.17 -12.23
CA SER A 152 -25.17 3.31 -13.09
C SER A 152 -26.51 3.13 -13.78
N GLU A 153 -27.42 4.10 -13.63
CA GLU A 153 -28.71 4.13 -14.33
C GLU A 153 -29.53 2.81 -14.26
N GLY A 154 -29.45 2.08 -13.14
CA GLY A 154 -30.18 0.83 -12.94
C GLY A 154 -29.51 -0.42 -13.53
N VAL A 155 -28.27 -0.32 -14.01
CA VAL A 155 -27.45 -1.44 -14.47
C VAL A 155 -26.08 -1.48 -13.77
N LEU A 156 -25.40 -2.61 -13.84
CA LEU A 156 -24.01 -2.73 -13.42
C LEU A 156 -23.07 -2.53 -14.60
N VAL A 157 -22.13 -1.60 -14.42
CA VAL A 157 -21.08 -1.31 -15.40
C VAL A 157 -19.71 -1.67 -14.83
N PRO A 158 -18.84 -2.33 -15.60
CA PRO A 158 -17.45 -2.55 -15.19
C PRO A 158 -16.73 -1.23 -14.91
N CYS A 159 -16.00 -1.18 -13.80
CA CYS A 159 -15.21 -0.02 -13.43
C CYS A 159 -13.72 -0.31 -13.64
N SER A 160 -13.01 0.63 -14.27
CA SER A 160 -11.58 0.50 -14.58
C SER A 160 -10.67 0.78 -13.38
N ILE A 161 -11.16 0.64 -12.14
CA ILE A 161 -10.34 0.85 -10.94
C ILE A 161 -9.35 -0.30 -10.80
N SER A 162 -8.09 0.06 -10.52
CA SER A 162 -7.03 -0.89 -10.25
C SER A 162 -6.25 -0.50 -9.00
N ALA A 163 -5.59 -1.47 -8.38
CA ALA A 163 -4.86 -1.32 -7.12
C ALA A 163 -3.63 -0.40 -7.22
N ASP A 164 -3.16 -0.09 -8.42
CA ASP A 164 -2.08 0.84 -8.70
C ASP A 164 -2.56 2.30 -8.80
N MET A 165 -3.88 2.54 -8.81
CA MET A 165 -4.43 3.89 -8.83
C MET A 165 -4.28 4.57 -7.47
N THR A 166 -3.86 5.83 -7.49
CA THR A 166 -4.00 6.73 -6.34
C THR A 166 -5.49 6.99 -6.05
N LEU A 167 -5.80 7.41 -4.82
CA LEU A 167 -7.17 7.77 -4.44
C LEU A 167 -7.78 8.83 -5.38
N ALA A 168 -6.98 9.82 -5.80
CA ALA A 168 -7.43 10.87 -6.71
C ALA A 168 -7.78 10.32 -8.11
N GLN A 169 -6.96 9.40 -8.63
CA GLN A 169 -7.22 8.73 -9.92
C GLN A 169 -8.46 7.85 -9.85
N ALA A 170 -8.59 7.04 -8.80
CA ALA A 170 -9.76 6.20 -8.58
C ALA A 170 -11.05 7.03 -8.47
N THR A 171 -11.00 8.15 -7.73
CA THR A 171 -12.11 9.10 -7.61
C THR A 171 -12.47 9.70 -8.96
N PHE A 172 -11.48 10.10 -9.75
CA PHE A 172 -11.71 10.66 -11.08
C PHE A 172 -12.38 9.68 -12.03
N GLU A 173 -11.99 8.40 -12.01
CA GLU A 173 -12.67 7.36 -12.81
C GLU A 173 -14.11 7.12 -12.34
N LEU A 174 -14.34 7.09 -11.02
CA LEU A 174 -15.68 6.89 -10.45
C LEU A 174 -16.66 8.01 -10.78
N VAL A 175 -16.20 9.27 -10.76
CA VAL A 175 -17.05 10.44 -11.04
C VAL A 175 -17.56 10.45 -12.49
N LYS A 176 -16.90 9.76 -13.41
CA LYS A 176 -17.38 9.62 -14.80
C LYS A 176 -18.62 8.76 -14.92
N ILE A 177 -18.91 7.93 -13.92
CA ILE A 177 -20.02 6.99 -13.93
C ILE A 177 -21.26 7.72 -13.39
N PRO A 178 -22.34 7.86 -14.18
CA PRO A 178 -23.59 8.45 -13.71
C PRO A 178 -24.12 7.71 -12.49
N GLY A 179 -24.51 8.45 -11.45
CA GLY A 179 -25.13 7.87 -10.25
C GLY A 179 -26.49 7.25 -10.57
N GLY A 180 -26.85 6.20 -9.84
CA GLY A 180 -28.15 5.52 -9.97
C GLY A 180 -28.61 4.93 -8.65
N SER A 181 -29.79 4.32 -8.65
CA SER A 181 -30.27 3.54 -7.51
C SER A 181 -29.45 2.27 -7.32
N THR A 182 -29.24 1.86 -6.07
CA THR A 182 -28.58 0.60 -5.73
C THR A 182 -29.62 -0.51 -5.64
N ASP A 183 -29.61 -1.44 -6.60
CA ASP A 183 -30.37 -2.69 -6.52
C ASP A 183 -29.40 -3.84 -6.24
N CYS A 184 -29.43 -4.32 -5.00
CA CYS A 184 -28.51 -5.34 -4.50
C CYS A 184 -28.68 -6.72 -5.16
N THR A 185 -29.70 -6.91 -6.01
CA THR A 185 -29.87 -8.14 -6.80
C THR A 185 -29.07 -8.12 -8.11
N LEU A 186 -28.71 -6.94 -8.62
CA LEU A 186 -28.00 -6.80 -9.89
C LEU A 186 -26.65 -7.54 -9.94
N PRO A 187 -25.81 -7.58 -8.88
CA PRO A 187 -24.54 -8.30 -8.94
C PRO A 187 -24.71 -9.79 -9.19
N ILE A 188 -25.76 -10.38 -8.62
CA ILE A 188 -26.10 -11.80 -8.75
C ILE A 188 -26.58 -12.09 -10.17
N SER A 189 -27.48 -11.26 -10.69
CA SER A 189 -27.98 -11.37 -12.06
C SER A 189 -26.83 -11.18 -13.08
N TRP A 190 -25.99 -10.17 -12.90
CA TRP A 190 -24.83 -9.91 -13.75
C TRP A 190 -23.85 -11.09 -13.77
N ALA A 191 -23.54 -11.68 -12.61
CA ALA A 191 -22.65 -12.84 -12.53
C ALA A 191 -23.24 -14.06 -13.24
N THR A 192 -24.55 -14.30 -13.07
CA THR A 192 -25.28 -15.39 -13.71
C THR A 192 -25.30 -15.22 -15.24
N GLU A 193 -25.66 -14.03 -15.73
CA GLU A 193 -25.72 -13.70 -17.16
C GLU A 193 -24.32 -13.73 -17.81
N SER A 194 -23.30 -13.30 -17.08
CA SER A 194 -21.91 -13.29 -17.56
C SER A 194 -21.21 -14.65 -17.42
N GLY A 195 -21.89 -15.67 -16.85
CA GLY A 195 -21.31 -17.00 -16.61
C GLY A 195 -20.13 -16.98 -15.64
N LYS A 196 -20.12 -16.04 -14.69
CA LYS A 196 -19.06 -15.87 -13.70
C LYS A 196 -19.41 -16.61 -12.42
N ALA A 197 -18.55 -17.55 -12.02
CA ALA A 197 -18.61 -18.12 -10.68
C ALA A 197 -18.04 -17.11 -9.68
N VAL A 198 -18.89 -16.64 -8.76
CA VAL A 198 -18.53 -15.66 -7.73
C VAL A 198 -18.84 -16.26 -6.37
N ASP A 199 -17.84 -16.29 -5.49
CA ASP A 199 -17.96 -16.89 -4.16
C ASP A 199 -18.49 -15.90 -3.11
N VAL A 200 -18.20 -14.61 -3.28
CA VAL A 200 -18.58 -13.53 -2.35
C VAL A 200 -18.96 -12.27 -3.11
N PHE A 201 -20.09 -11.66 -2.76
CA PHE A 201 -20.48 -10.33 -3.24
C PHE A 201 -20.25 -9.29 -2.15
N ILE A 202 -19.45 -8.26 -2.43
CA ILE A 202 -19.23 -7.11 -1.54
C ILE A 202 -19.89 -5.88 -2.15
N ILE A 203 -20.93 -5.37 -1.50
CA ILE A 203 -21.66 -4.16 -1.92
C ILE A 203 -21.26 -3.01 -0.99
N LEU A 204 -20.62 -1.99 -1.56
CA LEU A 204 -20.33 -0.73 -0.90
C LEU A 204 -21.43 0.28 -1.25
N THR A 205 -22.20 0.74 -0.26
CA THR A 205 -23.29 1.69 -0.51
C THR A 205 -23.41 2.75 0.57
N ASN A 206 -23.83 3.96 0.17
CA ASN A 206 -24.23 5.04 1.06
C ASN A 206 -25.74 5.01 1.39
N ASN A 207 -26.53 4.25 0.63
CA ASN A 207 -27.98 4.10 0.84
C ASN A 207 -28.38 2.61 0.70
N PRO A 208 -28.53 1.88 1.81
CA PRO A 208 -28.86 0.47 1.77
C PRO A 208 -30.33 0.25 1.37
N GLN A 209 -30.57 -0.49 0.28
CA GLN A 209 -31.87 -1.09 -0.02
C GLN A 209 -31.72 -2.62 -0.05
N SER A 210 -32.70 -3.33 0.50
CA SER A 210 -32.65 -4.79 0.72
C SER A 210 -32.56 -5.58 -0.59
N GLY A 211 -31.66 -6.57 -0.66
CA GLY A 211 -31.61 -7.59 -1.71
C GLY A 211 -31.53 -9.00 -1.13
N ALA A 212 -31.95 -10.02 -1.89
CA ALA A 212 -32.15 -11.39 -1.41
C ALA A 212 -31.08 -12.40 -1.88
N ASN A 213 -30.77 -13.36 -0.99
CA ASN A 213 -30.19 -14.71 -1.19
C ASN A 213 -28.86 -14.87 -1.96
N SER A 214 -27.74 -14.48 -1.32
CA SER A 214 -26.37 -14.96 -1.60
C SER A 214 -25.45 -14.64 -0.42
N LYS A 215 -24.21 -15.18 -0.36
CA LYS A 215 -23.19 -14.69 0.57
C LYS A 215 -22.86 -13.24 0.24
N LEU A 216 -23.40 -12.32 1.04
CA LEU A 216 -23.43 -10.91 0.73
C LEU A 216 -22.83 -10.13 1.91
N VAL A 217 -21.90 -9.23 1.59
CA VAL A 217 -21.35 -8.26 2.54
C VAL A 217 -21.85 -6.89 2.13
N MET A 218 -22.64 -6.25 2.99
CA MET A 218 -23.07 -4.87 2.79
C MET A 218 -22.27 -3.95 3.71
N CYS A 219 -21.47 -3.06 3.12
CA CYS A 219 -20.72 -2.04 3.86
C CYS A 219 -21.38 -0.68 3.69
N GLY A 220 -21.98 -0.18 4.77
CA GLY A 220 -22.55 1.16 4.81
C GLY A 220 -21.47 2.21 5.05
N LEU A 221 -21.26 3.12 4.11
CA LEU A 221 -20.27 4.21 4.21
C LEU A 221 -20.79 5.41 5.03
N THR A 222 -22.10 5.51 5.23
CA THR A 222 -22.78 6.51 6.07
C THR A 222 -23.93 5.87 6.83
N SER A 223 -24.01 6.04 8.16
CA SER A 223 -25.11 5.50 8.96
C SER A 223 -26.33 6.43 8.91
N ILE A 224 -27.45 5.90 8.42
CA ILE A 224 -28.76 6.59 8.42
C ILE A 224 -29.71 6.01 9.49
N GLY A 225 -29.17 5.26 10.47
CA GLY A 225 -29.93 4.78 11.62
C GLY A 225 -30.93 3.66 11.34
N HIS A 226 -30.88 3.00 10.17
CA HIS A 226 -31.67 1.81 9.86
C HIS A 226 -30.79 0.57 9.76
N ALA A 227 -31.23 -0.54 10.33
CA ALA A 227 -30.59 -1.85 10.17
C ALA A 227 -30.66 -2.25 8.68
N ILE A 228 -29.49 -2.58 8.12
CA ILE A 228 -29.26 -2.73 6.67
C ILE A 228 -29.90 -4.02 6.11
N ALA A 229 -30.12 -5.01 6.97
CA ALA A 229 -31.01 -6.15 6.76
C ALA A 229 -31.18 -6.87 8.10
N ASP A 230 -32.40 -7.09 8.55
CA ASP A 230 -32.70 -7.96 9.70
C ASP A 230 -33.00 -9.35 9.15
N THR A 231 -31.98 -10.20 9.04
CA THR A 231 -32.11 -11.57 8.55
C THR A 231 -31.20 -12.49 9.32
N GLU A 232 -31.73 -13.67 9.68
CA GLU A 232 -31.01 -14.74 10.36
C GLU A 232 -30.12 -15.56 9.40
N ASP A 233 -29.97 -15.12 8.14
CA ASP A 233 -29.14 -15.79 7.15
C ASP A 233 -27.64 -15.65 7.48
N ARG A 234 -26.98 -16.80 7.71
CA ARG A 234 -25.54 -16.89 7.97
C ARG A 234 -24.67 -16.41 6.80
N GLY A 235 -25.24 -16.32 5.60
CA GLY A 235 -24.54 -15.79 4.42
C GLY A 235 -24.47 -14.26 4.38
N LEU A 236 -25.23 -13.53 5.20
CA LEU A 236 -25.29 -12.07 5.13
C LEU A 236 -24.58 -11.43 6.32
N VAL A 237 -23.66 -10.49 6.03
CA VAL A 237 -23.07 -9.62 7.05
C VAL A 237 -23.23 -8.16 6.66
N SER A 238 -23.82 -7.39 7.57
CA SER A 238 -23.91 -5.93 7.47
C SER A 238 -22.84 -5.29 8.35
N ILE A 239 -21.99 -4.46 7.76
CA ILE A 239 -20.94 -3.71 8.46
C ILE A 239 -21.26 -2.21 8.36
N CYS A 240 -21.34 -1.54 9.52
CA CYS A 240 -21.44 -0.09 9.59
C CYS A 240 -20.06 0.53 9.89
N GLY A 241 -19.61 1.45 9.03
CA GLY A 241 -18.26 2.03 9.12
C GLY A 241 -17.20 1.16 8.44
N PHE A 242 -16.07 1.77 8.11
CA PHE A 242 -15.03 1.14 7.30
C PHE A 242 -13.65 1.43 7.91
N ASP A 243 -13.18 0.50 8.74
CA ASP A 243 -11.86 0.53 9.37
C ASP A 243 -11.08 -0.78 9.12
N HIS A 244 -9.89 -0.90 9.69
CA HIS A 244 -9.07 -2.11 9.56
C HIS A 244 -9.74 -3.38 10.13
N GLY A 245 -10.65 -3.24 11.10
CA GLY A 245 -11.41 -4.34 11.69
C GLY A 245 -12.44 -4.90 10.72
N ALA A 246 -13.11 -4.03 9.94
CA ALA A 246 -14.08 -4.43 8.92
C ALA A 246 -13.50 -5.46 7.93
N PHE A 247 -12.27 -5.23 7.43
CA PHE A 247 -11.61 -6.17 6.52
C PHE A 247 -11.36 -7.55 7.12
N SER A 248 -11.09 -7.62 8.43
CA SER A 248 -10.88 -8.88 9.13
C SER A 248 -12.18 -9.70 9.19
N VAL A 249 -13.32 -9.02 9.41
CA VAL A 249 -14.65 -9.66 9.42
C VAL A 249 -15.02 -10.18 8.03
N ILE A 250 -14.83 -9.36 6.99
CA ILE A 250 -15.10 -9.74 5.59
C ILE A 250 -14.29 -10.98 5.21
N ARG A 251 -13.00 -10.99 5.55
CA ARG A 251 -12.12 -12.13 5.30
C ARG A 251 -12.59 -13.39 6.01
N ASN A 252 -12.97 -13.28 7.27
CA ASN A 252 -13.43 -14.44 8.04
C ASN A 252 -14.72 -15.03 7.47
N LEU A 253 -15.65 -14.20 7.01
CA LEU A 253 -16.87 -14.65 6.32
C LEU A 253 -16.54 -15.36 5.00
N ALA A 254 -15.66 -14.78 4.19
CA ALA A 254 -15.22 -15.39 2.93
C ALA A 254 -14.54 -16.76 3.15
N GLN A 255 -13.86 -16.92 4.28
CA GLN A 255 -13.18 -18.16 4.68
C GLN A 255 -14.06 -19.13 5.50
N GLU A 256 -15.36 -18.83 5.69
CA GLU A 256 -16.30 -19.63 6.50
C GLU A 256 -15.83 -19.85 7.96
N LEU A 257 -15.11 -18.89 8.52
CA LEU A 257 -14.59 -18.95 9.89
C LEU A 257 -15.57 -18.43 10.94
N ILE A 258 -16.64 -17.75 10.50
CA ILE A 258 -17.71 -17.18 11.33
C ILE A 258 -19.08 -17.47 10.70
#